data_AF-A0A7U9R655-F1
#
_entry.id   AF-A0A7U9R655-F1
#
_cell.length_a   1.000
_cell.length_b   1.000
_cell.length_c   1.000
_cell.angle_alpha   90.00
_cell.angle_beta   90.00
_cell.angle_gamma   90.00
#
_symmetry.space_group_name_H-M   'P 1'
#
loop_
_entity.id
_entity.type
_entity.pdbx_description
1 polymer ?
#
loop_
_entity_poly.entity_id
_entity_poly.type
_entity_poly.pdbx_seq_one_letter_code
_entity_poly.pdbx_strand_id
1 'polypeptide(L)'
;MEWERLEQSRTLENYNNLLAACLSVGLCEYGYTSFQEALEIFLGGPPAVLPSEMTVLFTLGGDICKKLGRYEEAFAHWNRALNMGFPSIDALYSIALCHRELSHYREEAEAWRSIILRLEEMGDAEEARWPREMLAEAIKKQRSA
;
A
#
# COMPACT_ATOMS: atom_id res chain seq x y z
N MET A 1 -10.65 -24.55 -13.54
CA MET A 1 -9.79 -23.86 -14.55
C MET A 1 -10.17 -22.41 -14.82
N GLU A 2 -11.43 -22.03 -15.06
CA GLU A 2 -11.83 -20.59 -15.12
C GLU A 2 -12.73 -20.19 -13.93
N TRP A 3 -13.65 -21.08 -13.57
CA TRP A 3 -14.50 -20.95 -12.38
C TRP A 3 -13.70 -20.81 -11.07
N GLU A 4 -12.65 -21.61 -10.88
CA GLU A 4 -11.76 -21.52 -9.70
C GLU A 4 -11.03 -20.18 -9.61
N ARG A 5 -10.64 -19.60 -10.75
CA ARG A 5 -9.98 -18.28 -10.79
C ARG A 5 -10.97 -17.17 -10.42
N LEU A 6 -12.20 -17.26 -10.92
CA LEU A 6 -13.28 -16.32 -10.59
C LEU A 6 -13.62 -16.39 -9.09
N GLU A 7 -13.67 -17.60 -8.52
CA GLU A 7 -13.90 -17.81 -7.10
C GLU A 7 -12.75 -17.25 -6.25
N GLN A 8 -11.49 -17.47 -6.66
CA GLN A 8 -10.31 -16.87 -6.02
C GLN A 8 -10.34 -15.34 -6.06
N SER A 9 -10.69 -14.76 -7.22
CA SER A 9 -10.85 -13.30 -7.39
C SER A 9 -11.85 -12.73 -6.41
N ARG A 10 -13.04 -13.34 -6.35
CA ARG A 10 -14.12 -12.89 -5.47
C ARG A 10 -13.74 -13.04 -4.01
N THR A 11 -13.06 -14.11 -3.66
CA THR A 11 -12.60 -14.36 -2.28
C THR A 11 -11.57 -13.30 -1.87
N LEU A 12 -10.60 -13.00 -2.73
CA LEU A 12 -9.59 -11.98 -2.45
C LEU A 12 -10.19 -10.57 -2.39
N GLU A 13 -11.16 -10.27 -3.26
CA GLU A 13 -11.93 -9.03 -3.20
C GLU A 13 -12.69 -8.88 -1.87
N ASN A 14 -13.31 -9.96 -1.38
CA ASN A 14 -13.97 -9.96 -0.08
C ASN A 14 -12.99 -9.67 1.06
N TYR A 15 -11.79 -10.24 1.02
CA TYR A 15 -10.73 -9.92 1.98
C TYR A 15 -10.33 -8.45 1.89
N ASN A 16 -10.09 -7.92 0.69
CA ASN A 16 -9.75 -6.50 0.52
C ASN A 16 -10.83 -5.58 1.09
N ASN A 17 -12.10 -5.86 0.82
CA ASN A 17 -13.23 -5.10 1.37
C ASN A 17 -13.29 -5.21 2.91
N LEU A 18 -13.03 -6.40 3.46
CA LEU A 18 -12.99 -6.62 4.90
C LEU A 18 -11.87 -5.82 5.56
N LEU A 19 -10.66 -5.83 5.00
CA LEU A 19 -9.52 -5.09 5.53
C LEU A 19 -9.75 -3.59 5.48
N ALA A 20 -10.28 -3.07 4.36
CA ALA A 20 -10.64 -1.67 4.23
C ALA A 20 -11.69 -1.25 5.27
N ALA A 21 -12.71 -2.09 5.49
CA ALA A 21 -13.69 -1.87 6.55
C ALA A 21 -13.02 -1.82 7.93
N CYS A 22 -12.17 -2.80 8.25
CA CYS A 22 -11.44 -2.86 9.53
C CYS A 22 -10.60 -1.60 9.78
N LEU A 23 -9.92 -1.08 8.76
CA LEU A 23 -9.19 0.18 8.82
C LEU A 23 -10.11 1.37 9.14
N SER A 24 -11.26 1.45 8.47
CA SER A 24 -12.23 2.54 8.66
C SER A 24 -12.86 2.56 10.05
N VAL A 25 -13.14 1.39 10.63
CA VAL A 25 -13.77 1.27 11.96
C VAL A 25 -12.75 1.10 13.10
N GLY A 26 -11.45 1.02 12.77
CA GLY A 26 -10.37 0.89 13.74
C GLY A 26 -10.15 -0.52 14.30
N LEU A 27 -10.76 -1.57 13.73
CA LEU A 27 -10.61 -2.97 14.14
C LEU A 27 -9.32 -3.59 13.58
N CYS A 28 -8.18 -2.97 13.87
CA CYS A 28 -6.90 -3.30 13.21
C CYS A 28 -6.35 -4.68 13.59
N GLU A 29 -6.53 -5.15 14.82
CA GLU A 29 -6.11 -6.50 15.24
C GLU A 29 -6.88 -7.59 14.48
N TYR A 30 -8.20 -7.41 14.35
CA TYR A 30 -9.04 -8.33 13.58
C TYR A 30 -8.68 -8.29 12.09
N GLY A 31 -8.50 -7.09 11.54
CA GLY A 31 -8.01 -6.92 10.18
C GLY A 31 -6.65 -7.60 9.95
N TYR A 32 -5.73 -7.51 10.92
CA TYR A 32 -4.42 -8.15 10.80
C TYR A 32 -4.52 -9.67 10.75
N THR A 33 -5.35 -10.28 11.62
CA THR A 33 -5.62 -11.72 11.57
C THR A 33 -6.21 -12.13 10.22
N SER A 34 -7.23 -11.42 9.72
CA SER A 34 -7.84 -11.71 8.42
C SER A 34 -6.87 -11.50 7.24
N PHE A 35 -5.95 -10.54 7.35
CA PHE A 35 -4.89 -10.35 6.35
C PHE A 35 -3.93 -11.54 6.34
N GLN A 36 -3.53 -12.06 7.51
CA GLN A 36 -2.69 -13.25 7.61
C GLN A 36 -3.38 -14.49 7.02
N GLU A 37 -4.66 -14.69 7.34
CA GLU A 37 -5.47 -15.77 6.75
C GLU A 37 -5.50 -15.69 5.22
N ALA A 38 -5.71 -14.48 4.67
CA ALA A 38 -5.67 -14.26 3.23
C ALA A 38 -4.30 -14.64 2.64
N LEU A 39 -3.20 -14.22 3.28
CA LEU A 39 -1.86 -14.58 2.82
C LEU A 39 -1.62 -16.09 2.81
N GLU A 40 -2.08 -16.81 3.82
CA GLU A 40 -1.95 -18.28 3.88
C GLU A 40 -2.70 -18.94 2.71
N ILE A 41 -3.93 -18.50 2.43
CA ILE A 41 -4.74 -19.02 1.33
C ILE A 41 -4.10 -18.74 -0.03
N PHE A 42 -3.68 -17.50 -0.27
CA PHE A 42 -3.27 -17.06 -1.61
C PHE A 42 -1.77 -17.22 -1.91
N LEU A 43 -0.91 -17.34 -0.89
CA LEU A 43 0.51 -17.67 -1.09
C LEU A 43 0.79 -19.17 -0.96
N GLY A 44 -0.08 -19.93 -0.26
CA GLY A 44 0.02 -21.39 -0.16
C GLY A 44 -0.63 -22.16 -1.32
N GLY A 45 -1.40 -21.46 -2.17
CA GLY A 45 -2.15 -22.03 -3.28
C GLY A 45 -1.38 -22.12 -4.63
N PRO A 46 -1.99 -22.72 -5.66
CA PRO A 46 -1.42 -22.75 -7.01
C PRO A 46 -1.25 -21.33 -7.58
N PRO A 47 -0.28 -21.09 -8.48
CA PRO A 47 0.20 -19.77 -8.92
C PRO A 47 -0.78 -18.94 -9.76
N ALA A 48 -2.08 -19.17 -9.67
CA ALA A 48 -3.13 -18.34 -10.27
C ALA A 48 -3.34 -17.04 -9.47
N VAL A 49 -2.26 -16.34 -9.17
CA VAL A 49 -2.27 -15.11 -8.40
C VAL A 49 -2.74 -13.98 -9.31
N LEU A 50 -3.78 -13.27 -8.90
CA LEU A 50 -4.24 -12.05 -9.57
C LEU A 50 -3.39 -10.88 -9.05
N PRO A 51 -2.47 -10.32 -9.86
CA PRO A 51 -1.48 -9.37 -9.34
C PRO A 51 -2.11 -8.09 -8.80
N SER A 52 -3.20 -7.60 -9.40
CA SER A 52 -3.92 -6.39 -8.97
C SER A 52 -4.50 -6.51 -7.56
N GLU A 53 -5.28 -7.55 -7.32
CA GLU A 53 -6.01 -7.75 -6.07
C GLU A 53 -5.06 -8.09 -4.93
N MET A 54 -3.97 -8.82 -5.21
CA MET A 54 -2.92 -9.06 -4.23
C MET A 54 -2.13 -7.80 -3.91
N THR A 55 -1.95 -6.91 -4.88
CA THR A 55 -1.33 -5.61 -4.64
C THR A 55 -2.16 -4.82 -3.63
N VAL A 56 -3.48 -4.78 -3.80
CA VAL A 56 -4.41 -4.16 -2.84
C VAL A 56 -4.34 -4.84 -1.47
N LEU A 57 -4.32 -6.17 -1.41
CA LEU A 57 -4.20 -6.92 -0.16
C LEU A 57 -2.94 -6.50 0.62
N PHE A 58 -1.79 -6.44 -0.06
CA PHE A 58 -0.53 -6.01 0.57
C PHE A 58 -0.54 -4.53 0.97
N THR A 59 -1.16 -3.65 0.18
CA THR A 59 -1.32 -2.24 0.57
C THR A 59 -2.12 -2.12 1.87
N LEU A 60 -3.28 -2.77 1.95
CA LEU A 60 -4.16 -2.72 3.13
C LEU A 60 -3.52 -3.41 4.34
N GLY A 61 -2.83 -4.53 4.14
CA GLY A 61 -2.07 -5.19 5.20
C GLY A 61 -0.97 -4.29 5.76
N GLY A 62 -0.27 -3.54 4.90
CA GLY A 62 0.70 -2.54 5.32
C GLY A 62 0.07 -1.40 6.14
N ASP A 63 -1.08 -0.90 5.71
CA ASP A 63 -1.81 0.14 6.42
C ASP A 63 -2.30 -0.33 7.80
N ILE A 64 -2.74 -1.58 7.91
CA ILE A 64 -3.12 -2.21 9.18
C ILE A 64 -1.90 -2.33 10.09
N CYS A 65 -0.76 -2.82 9.60
CA CYS A 65 0.48 -2.88 10.36
C CYS A 65 0.89 -1.48 10.87
N LYS A 66 0.77 -0.45 10.03
CA LYS A 66 1.03 0.94 10.43
C LYS A 66 0.13 1.37 11.59
N LYS A 67 -1.18 1.09 11.50
CA LYS A 67 -2.16 1.43 12.57
C LYS A 67 -1.88 0.70 13.88
N LEU A 68 -1.27 -0.49 13.81
CA LEU A 68 -0.79 -1.25 14.96
C LEU A 68 0.59 -0.80 15.47
N GLY A 69 1.22 0.21 14.84
CA GLY A 69 2.56 0.68 15.19
C GLY A 69 3.70 -0.23 14.74
N ARG A 70 3.43 -1.20 13.87
CA ARG A 70 4.38 -2.19 13.35
C ARG A 70 4.95 -1.69 12.02
N TYR A 71 5.77 -0.65 12.10
CA TYR A 71 6.23 0.09 10.93
C TYR A 71 7.10 -0.74 9.98
N GLU A 72 7.99 -1.58 10.51
CA GLU A 72 8.86 -2.44 9.69
C GLU A 72 8.05 -3.40 8.80
N GLU A 73 6.99 -3.97 9.37
CA GLU A 73 6.08 -4.86 8.64
C GLU A 73 5.22 -4.09 7.64
N ALA A 74 4.79 -2.88 8.01
CA ALA A 74 4.08 -1.99 7.10
C ALA A 74 4.90 -1.73 5.83
N PHE A 75 6.16 -1.32 5.98
CA PHE A 75 7.06 -1.12 4.85
C PHE A 75 7.33 -2.41 4.06
N ALA A 76 7.47 -3.56 4.73
CA ALA A 76 7.64 -4.83 4.05
C ALA A 76 6.45 -5.17 3.13
N HIS A 77 5.22 -4.95 3.62
CA HIS A 77 4.01 -5.21 2.84
C HIS A 77 3.81 -4.20 1.71
N TRP A 78 3.98 -2.90 1.95
CA TRP A 78 3.89 -1.90 0.88
C TRP A 78 4.93 -2.13 -0.21
N ASN A 79 6.19 -2.45 0.14
CA ASN A 79 7.22 -2.78 -0.84
C ASN A 79 6.87 -4.05 -1.62
N ARG A 80 6.22 -5.04 -0.98
CA ARG A 80 5.73 -6.22 -1.69
C ARG A 80 4.63 -5.88 -2.69
N ALA A 81 3.72 -4.96 -2.35
CA ALA A 81 2.71 -4.44 -3.27
C ALA A 81 3.38 -3.79 -4.50
N LEU A 82 4.37 -2.92 -4.30
CA LEU A 82 5.11 -2.27 -5.39
C LEU A 82 5.83 -3.26 -6.31
N ASN A 83 6.36 -4.35 -5.75
CA ASN A 83 7.08 -5.38 -6.50
C ASN A 83 6.16 -6.29 -7.34
N MET A 84 4.84 -6.24 -7.16
CA MET A 84 3.90 -7.04 -7.96
C MET A 84 3.73 -6.50 -9.39
N GLY A 85 4.33 -5.35 -9.72
CA GLY A 85 4.29 -4.77 -11.06
C GLY A 85 2.93 -4.19 -11.44
N PHE A 86 1.96 -4.23 -10.53
CA PHE A 86 0.71 -3.49 -10.68
C PHE A 86 0.88 -2.09 -10.05
N PRO A 87 0.48 -1.02 -10.75
CA PRO A 87 0.70 0.33 -10.26
C PRO A 87 -0.23 0.67 -9.11
N SER A 88 0.14 0.27 -7.90
CA SER A 88 -0.48 0.79 -6.67
C SER A 88 0.25 2.06 -6.25
N ILE A 89 -0.29 3.18 -6.72
CA ILE A 89 0.12 4.49 -6.22
C ILE A 89 -0.24 4.65 -4.74
N ASP A 90 -1.26 3.94 -4.27
CA ASP A 90 -1.70 3.93 -2.86
C ASP A 90 -0.59 3.44 -1.92
N ALA A 91 0.12 2.38 -2.28
CA ALA A 91 1.27 1.91 -1.49
C ALA A 91 2.39 2.97 -1.39
N LEU A 92 2.64 3.72 -2.47
CA LEU A 92 3.61 4.82 -2.44
C LEU A 92 3.14 5.95 -1.51
N TYR A 93 1.85 6.31 -1.57
CA TYR A 93 1.27 7.31 -0.66
C TYR A 93 1.41 6.86 0.80
N SER A 94 1.09 5.61 1.12
CA SER A 94 1.25 5.08 2.48
C SER A 94 2.70 5.14 2.96
N ILE A 95 3.66 4.78 2.10
CA ILE A 95 5.11 4.90 2.38
C ILE A 95 5.50 6.36 2.64
N ALA A 96 5.12 7.29 1.77
CA ALA A 96 5.49 8.70 1.88
C ALA A 96 4.96 9.33 3.17
N LEU A 97 3.68 9.08 3.48
CA LEU A 97 3.03 9.56 4.69
C LEU A 97 3.63 8.92 5.95
N CYS A 98 3.99 7.64 5.91
CA CYS A 98 4.63 6.96 7.03
C CYS A 98 6.03 7.53 7.30
N HIS A 99 6.84 7.77 6.27
CA HIS A 99 8.15 8.42 6.43
C HIS A 99 8.01 9.82 7.03
N ARG A 100 6.99 10.57 6.60
CA ARG A 100 6.67 11.88 7.17
C ARG A 100 6.32 11.79 8.66
N GLU A 101 5.45 10.86 9.06
CA GLU A 101 5.08 10.60 10.45
C GLU A 101 6.32 10.26 11.31
N LEU A 102 7.27 9.51 10.74
CA LEU A 102 8.53 9.12 11.38
C LEU A 102 9.64 10.19 11.24
N SER A 103 9.36 11.35 10.65
CA SER A 103 10.35 12.41 10.38
C SER A 103 11.56 11.96 9.52
N HIS A 104 11.40 10.89 8.73
CA HIS A 104 12.36 10.40 7.75
C HIS A 104 12.26 11.22 6.45
N TYR A 105 12.63 12.51 6.52
CA TYR A 105 12.36 13.47 5.44
C TYR A 105 13.06 13.17 4.13
N ARG A 106 14.18 12.45 4.15
CA ARG A 106 14.90 12.05 2.94
C ARG A 106 14.08 11.02 2.15
N GLU A 107 13.66 9.97 2.84
CA GLU A 107 12.86 8.88 2.29
C GLU A 107 11.46 9.35 1.91
N GLU A 108 10.85 10.26 2.69
CA GLU A 108 9.62 10.96 2.33
C GLU A 108 9.76 11.66 0.96
N ALA A 109 10.85 12.42 0.75
CA ALA A 109 11.09 13.12 -0.52
C ALA A 109 11.31 12.15 -1.69
N GLU A 110 11.98 11.02 -1.48
CA GLU A 110 12.17 9.97 -2.49
C GLU A 110 10.82 9.33 -2.89
N ALA A 111 9.94 9.07 -1.91
CA ALA A 111 8.59 8.56 -2.16
C ALA A 111 7.72 9.58 -2.92
N TRP A 112 7.73 10.87 -2.55
CA TRP A 112 6.98 11.89 -3.28
C TRP A 112 7.43 12.06 -4.74
N ARG A 113 8.73 11.97 -5.02
CA ARG A 113 9.23 11.98 -6.41
C ARG A 113 8.69 10.81 -7.23
N SER A 114 8.63 9.62 -6.63
CA SER A 114 8.10 8.42 -7.27
C SER A 114 6.60 8.57 -7.59
N ILE A 115 5.83 9.15 -6.66
CA ILE A 115 4.40 9.44 -6.86
C ILE A 115 4.19 10.42 -8.01
N ILE A 116 4.94 11.53 -8.03
CA ILE A 116 4.83 12.55 -9.09
C ILE A 116 5.13 11.94 -10.46
N LEU A 117 6.24 11.19 -10.57
CA LEU A 117 6.62 10.52 -11.82
C LEU A 117 5.50 9.60 -12.29
N ARG A 118 4.92 8.81 -11.37
CA ARG A 118 3.85 7.88 -11.71
C ARG A 118 2.58 8.57 -12.18
N LEU A 119 2.16 9.66 -11.52
CA LEU A 119 1.00 10.45 -11.93
C LEU A 119 1.21 11.08 -13.32
N GLU A 120 2.41 11.58 -13.59
CA GLU A 120 2.76 12.13 -14.90
C GLU A 120 2.72 11.05 -16.00
N GLU A 121 3.23 9.84 -15.73
CA GLU A 121 3.14 8.69 -16.65
C GLU A 121 1.69 8.26 -16.94
N MET A 122 0.78 8.41 -15.96
CA MET A 122 -0.64 8.09 -16.12
C MET A 122 -1.44 9.22 -16.82
N GLY A 123 -0.83 10.41 -17.00
CA GLY A 123 -1.48 11.59 -17.58
C GLY A 123 -2.22 12.46 -16.55
N ASP A 124 -2.09 12.17 -15.26
CA ASP A 124 -2.80 12.80 -14.15
C ASP A 124 -1.98 13.95 -13.53
N ALA A 125 -1.50 14.87 -14.37
CA ALA A 125 -0.57 15.93 -13.95
C ALA A 125 -1.16 16.92 -12.92
N GLU A 126 -2.50 17.05 -12.87
CA GLU A 126 -3.20 17.86 -11.87
C GLU A 126 -3.11 17.25 -10.47
N GLU A 127 -3.28 15.93 -10.36
CA GLU A 127 -3.18 15.18 -9.11
C GLU A 127 -1.77 15.28 -8.52
N ALA A 128 -0.76 15.48 -9.37
CA ALA A 128 0.63 15.68 -8.93
C ALA A 128 0.88 17.04 -8.25
N ARG A 129 -0.10 17.97 -8.20
CA ARG A 129 0.06 19.25 -7.48
C ARG A 129 0.38 19.04 -6.00
N TRP A 130 -0.45 18.26 -5.30
CA TRP A 130 -0.28 18.05 -3.86
C TRP A 130 1.02 17.28 -3.51
N PRO A 131 1.38 16.18 -4.21
CA PRO A 131 2.68 15.54 -4.06
C PRO A 131 3.88 16.48 -4.27
N ARG A 132 3.80 17.44 -5.22
CA ARG A 132 4.85 18.45 -5.43
C ARG A 132 5.00 19.39 -4.23
N GLU A 133 3.89 19.80 -3.61
CA GLU A 133 3.91 20.61 -2.40
C GLU A 133 4.54 19.83 -1.22
N MET A 134 4.15 18.57 -1.04
CA MET A 134 4.70 17.70 0.01
C MET A 134 6.20 17.45 -0.19
N LEU A 135 6.64 17.24 -1.44
CA LEU A 135 8.07 17.14 -1.77
C LEU A 135 8.84 18.40 -1.38
N ALA A 136 8.30 19.58 -1.67
CA ALA A 136 8.95 20.84 -1.32
C ALA A 136 9.09 21.01 0.21
N GLU A 137 8.05 20.61 0.96
CA GLU A 137 8.08 20.63 2.42
C GLU A 137 9.11 19.64 2.99
N ALA A 138 9.14 18.40 2.49
CA ALA A 138 10.08 17.36 2.91
C ALA A 138 11.54 17.82 2.70
N ILE A 139 11.85 18.40 1.53
CA ILE A 139 13.19 18.95 1.23
C ILE A 139 13.55 20.10 2.19
N LYS A 140 12.60 20.97 2.53
CA LYS A 140 12.84 22.08 3.48
C LYS A 140 13.17 21.54 4.87
N LYS A 141 12.43 20.55 5.36
CA LYS A 141 12.66 19.91 6.67
C LYS A 141 13.98 19.14 6.69
N GLN A 142 14.29 18.39 5.63
CA GLN A 142 15.57 17.69 5.50
C GLN A 142 16.78 18.62 5.61
N ARG A 143 16.68 19.85 5.10
CA ARG A 143 17.77 20.86 5.19
C ARG A 143 17.86 21.56 6.55
N SER A 144 16.82 21.42 7.38
CA SER A 144 16.70 22.09 8.67
C SER A 144 16.94 21.15 9.86
N ALA A 145 17.12 19.85 9.59
CA ALA A 145 17.50 18.81 10.54
C ALA A 145 19.02 18.61 10.52
#